data_AF-A0A091LN04-F1
#
_entry.id   AF-A0A091LN04-F1
#
_cell.length_a   1.000
_cell.length_b   1.000
_cell.length_c   1.000
_cell.angle_alpha   90.00
_cell.angle_beta   90.00
_cell.angle_gamma   90.00
#
_symmetry.space_group_name_H-M   'P 1'
#
loop_
_entity.id
_entity.type
_entity.pdbx_description
1 polymer ?
#
loop_
_entity_poly.entity_id
_entity_poly.type
_entity_poly.pdbx_seq_one_letter_code
_entity_poly.pdbx_strand_id
1 'polypeptide(L)'
;LLDSEDKSLESAVVKVINPHEQCDGSLELQASSSSLVVKEILQEAPELITQQLAYLLRGSILFKCMSLEADRITEQQEKVLSILEEKFPDLPPREEIISVLQETQFNPQG
;
A
#
# COMPACT_ATOMS: atom_id res chain seq x y z
N LEU A 1 6.08 -5.17 -18.85
CA LEU A 1 5.95 -4.79 -20.27
C LEU A 1 4.73 -5.52 -20.79
N LEU A 2 3.84 -4.79 -21.45
CA LEU A 2 2.63 -5.34 -22.04
C LEU A 2 3.01 -6.26 -23.21
N ASP A 3 2.17 -7.25 -23.51
CA ASP A 3 2.37 -8.14 -24.66
C ASP A 3 2.42 -7.34 -25.97
N SER A 4 3.00 -7.92 -27.02
CA SER A 4 3.30 -7.17 -28.26
C SER A 4 2.09 -6.51 -28.92
N GLU A 5 0.89 -7.04 -28.70
CA GLU A 5 -0.37 -6.47 -29.19
C GLU A 5 -0.73 -5.15 -28.47
N ASP A 6 -0.41 -5.05 -27.18
CA ASP A 6 -0.73 -3.91 -26.32
C ASP A 6 0.43 -2.93 -26.14
N LYS A 7 1.57 -3.17 -26.79
CA LYS A 7 2.77 -2.33 -26.68
C LYS A 7 2.51 -0.86 -27.04
N SER A 8 1.55 -0.59 -27.93
CA SER A 8 1.15 0.78 -28.26
C SER A 8 0.53 1.53 -27.07
N LEU A 9 -0.11 0.82 -26.15
CA LEU A 9 -0.74 1.37 -24.95
C LEU A 9 0.28 1.81 -23.89
N GLU A 10 1.50 1.26 -23.91
CA GLU A 10 2.57 1.69 -22.99
C GLU A 10 2.86 3.19 -23.15
N SER A 11 2.74 3.72 -24.36
CA SER A 11 2.92 5.16 -24.63
C SER A 11 1.84 6.06 -24.03
N ALA A 12 0.68 5.49 -23.67
CA ALA A 12 -0.43 6.22 -23.03
C ALA A 12 -0.31 6.28 -21.50
N VAL A 13 0.65 5.56 -20.90
CA VAL A 13 0.88 5.59 -19.45
C VAL A 13 1.45 6.95 -19.05
N VAL A 14 0.67 7.73 -18.30
CA VAL A 14 1.08 9.08 -17.86
C VAL A 14 1.88 9.08 -16.56
N LYS A 15 1.69 8.07 -15.71
CA LYS A 15 2.37 7.94 -14.42
C LYS A 15 2.34 6.50 -13.94
N VAL A 16 3.47 6.04 -13.42
CA VAL A 16 3.59 4.77 -12.68
C VAL A 16 3.91 5.11 -11.24
N ILE A 17 3.25 4.43 -10.30
CA ILE A 17 3.54 4.54 -8.86
C ILE A 17 3.97 3.15 -8.40
N ASN A 18 5.28 2.92 -8.43
CA ASN A 18 5.87 1.63 -8.08
C ASN A 18 7.08 1.85 -7.16
N PRO A 19 7.19 1.11 -6.05
CA PRO A 19 8.34 1.21 -5.17
C PRO A 19 9.66 0.78 -5.80
N HIS A 20 9.66 0.06 -6.93
CA HIS A 20 10.89 -0.40 -7.61
C HIS A 20 11.59 0.71 -8.39
N GLU A 21 10.89 1.79 -8.75
CA GLU A 21 11.44 2.88 -9.55
C GLU A 21 12.12 3.96 -8.70
N GLN A 22 11.96 3.93 -7.37
CA GLN A 22 12.55 4.89 -6.41
C GLN A 22 13.81 4.35 -5.70
N CYS A 23 14.33 3.19 -6.08
CA CYS A 23 15.44 2.54 -5.39
C CYS A 23 16.78 3.20 -5.77
N ASP A 24 17.30 4.12 -4.93
CA ASP A 24 18.65 4.68 -5.07
C ASP A 24 19.77 3.73 -4.61
N GLY A 25 19.43 2.51 -4.20
CA GLY A 25 20.36 1.54 -3.62
C GLY A 25 20.43 1.59 -2.09
N SER A 26 19.72 2.52 -1.43
CA SER A 26 19.57 2.47 0.02
C SER A 26 18.74 1.25 0.45
N LEU A 27 19.31 0.47 1.37
CA LEU A 27 18.80 -0.77 1.95
C LEU A 27 17.57 -0.56 2.87
N GLU A 28 16.80 0.51 2.66
CA GLU A 28 15.54 0.72 3.37
C GLU A 28 14.50 -0.25 2.81
N LEU A 29 13.83 -0.98 3.70
CA LEU A 29 12.69 -1.83 3.39
C LEU A 29 11.75 -1.06 2.45
N GLN A 30 11.67 -1.56 1.22
CA GLN A 30 10.97 -0.91 0.13
C GLN A 30 9.54 -0.56 0.55
N ALA A 31 9.15 0.72 0.45
CA ALA A 31 7.79 1.12 0.77
C ALA A 31 6.78 0.29 -0.04
N SER A 32 5.60 -0.01 0.51
CA SER A 32 4.57 -0.65 -0.30
C SER A 32 4.05 0.32 -1.37
N SER A 33 3.63 -0.19 -2.53
CA SER A 33 3.00 0.66 -3.57
C SER A 33 1.82 1.43 -3.00
N SER A 34 1.04 0.81 -2.13
CA SER A 34 -0.10 1.43 -1.44
C SER A 34 0.34 2.60 -0.55
N SER A 35 1.51 2.54 0.10
CA SER A 35 2.06 3.67 0.85
C SER A 35 2.40 4.85 -0.07
N LEU A 36 2.97 4.58 -1.26
CA LEU A 36 3.26 5.61 -2.26
C LEU A 36 1.99 6.22 -2.86
N VAL A 37 0.97 5.39 -3.11
CA VAL A 37 -0.34 5.86 -3.58
C VAL A 37 -1.00 6.78 -2.54
N VAL A 38 -0.96 6.45 -1.25
CA VAL A 38 -1.48 7.34 -0.20
C VAL A 38 -0.76 8.69 -0.22
N LYS A 39 0.57 8.69 -0.30
CA LYS A 39 1.36 9.93 -0.35
C LYS A 39 0.99 10.80 -1.55
N GLU A 40 0.87 10.18 -2.72
CA GLU A 40 0.48 10.87 -3.95
C GLU A 40 -0.91 11.50 -3.82
N ILE A 41 -1.90 10.74 -3.34
CA ILE A 41 -3.26 11.26 -3.19
C ILE A 41 -3.30 12.38 -2.15
N LEU A 42 -2.60 12.24 -1.01
CA LEU A 42 -2.51 13.29 0.00
C LEU A 42 -1.91 14.59 -0.55
N GLN A 43 -0.97 14.48 -1.49
CA GLN A 43 -0.31 15.62 -2.12
C GLN A 43 -1.19 16.28 -3.19
N GLU A 44 -1.80 15.48 -4.08
CA GLU A 44 -2.46 16.00 -5.29
C GLU A 44 -3.98 16.17 -5.13
N ALA A 45 -4.65 15.29 -4.39
CA ALA A 45 -6.11 15.26 -4.28
C ALA A 45 -6.58 14.58 -2.96
N PRO A 46 -6.28 15.17 -1.78
CA PRO A 46 -6.51 14.55 -0.46
C PRO A 46 -7.98 14.24 -0.16
N GLU A 47 -8.92 14.89 -0.84
CA GLU A 47 -10.36 14.64 -0.77
C GLU A 47 -10.77 13.29 -1.35
N LEU A 48 -9.94 12.67 -2.21
CA LEU A 48 -10.22 11.34 -2.76
C LEU A 48 -10.03 10.22 -1.74
N ILE A 49 -9.30 10.47 -0.65
CA ILE A 49 -9.22 9.51 0.45
C ILE A 49 -10.54 9.54 1.21
N THR A 50 -11.39 8.56 0.92
CA THR A 50 -12.58 8.22 1.69
C THR A 50 -12.24 7.20 2.79
N GLN A 51 -13.14 7.00 3.76
CA GLN A 51 -12.94 5.96 4.79
C GLN A 51 -12.77 4.57 4.18
N GLN A 52 -13.52 4.25 3.12
CA GLN A 52 -13.40 2.96 2.43
C GLN A 52 -12.04 2.82 1.73
N LEU A 53 -11.58 3.88 1.06
CA LEU A 53 -10.26 3.87 0.42
C LEU A 53 -9.14 3.80 1.47
N ALA A 54 -9.27 4.51 2.58
CA ALA A 54 -8.34 4.44 3.71
C ALA A 54 -8.26 3.03 4.29
N TYR A 55 -9.41 2.36 4.49
CA TYR A 55 -9.46 0.97 4.95
C TYR A 55 -8.71 0.02 4.00
N LEU A 56 -8.98 0.13 2.69
CA LEU A 56 -8.32 -0.68 1.67
C LEU A 56 -6.80 -0.46 1.63
N LEU A 57 -6.37 0.81 1.57
CA LEU A 57 -4.95 1.17 1.49
C LEU A 57 -4.21 0.76 2.77
N ARG A 58 -4.82 0.97 3.94
CA ARG A 58 -4.28 0.55 5.24
C ARG A 58 -4.10 -0.97 5.30
N GLY A 59 -5.12 -1.75 4.94
CA GLY A 59 -5.02 -3.21 4.90
C GLY A 59 -3.95 -3.70 3.94
N SER A 60 -3.83 -3.07 2.77
CA SER A 60 -2.79 -3.40 1.78
C SER A 60 -1.37 -3.11 2.28
N ILE A 61 -1.16 -1.99 2.99
CA ILE A 61 0.12 -1.66 3.61
C ILE A 61 0.47 -2.71 4.69
N LEU A 62 -0.46 -3.02 5.58
CA LEU A 62 -0.26 -4.00 6.66
C LEU A 62 0.03 -5.41 6.10
N PHE A 63 -0.72 -5.84 5.07
CA PHE A 63 -0.50 -7.12 4.41
C PHE A 63 0.92 -7.28 3.87
N LYS A 64 1.46 -6.23 3.22
CA LYS A 64 2.82 -6.26 2.68
C LYS A 64 3.87 -6.40 3.77
N CYS A 65 3.67 -5.76 4.92
CA CYS A 65 4.58 -5.86 6.07
C CYS A 65 4.58 -7.25 6.70
N MET A 66 3.44 -7.96 6.68
CA MET A 66 3.30 -9.31 7.23
C MET A 66 4.00 -10.40 6.40
N SER A 67 4.12 -10.20 5.08
CA SER A 67 4.74 -11.16 4.17
C SER A 67 6.26 -11.20 4.24
N LEU A 68 6.91 -10.21 4.86
CA LEU A 68 8.36 -10.16 5.05
C LEU A 68 8.63 -10.73 6.44
N GLU A 69 9.41 -11.81 6.52
CA GLU A 69 9.72 -12.48 7.79
C GLU A 69 10.16 -11.47 8.87
N ALA A 70 9.39 -11.43 9.96
CA ALA A 70 9.61 -10.66 11.20
C ALA A 70 9.65 -9.11 11.10
N ASP A 71 8.46 -8.52 11.24
CA ASP A 71 8.16 -7.54 12.29
C ASP A 71 8.71 -6.10 12.20
N ARG A 72 8.88 -5.47 11.04
CA ARG A 72 9.01 -3.99 11.03
C ARG A 72 8.24 -3.32 9.91
N ILE A 73 7.07 -2.82 10.28
CA ILE A 73 6.52 -1.63 9.63
C ILE A 73 7.62 -0.56 9.69
N THR A 74 8.04 -0.05 8.53
CA THR A 74 9.07 1.00 8.52
C THR A 74 8.53 2.27 9.14
N GLU A 75 9.40 3.13 9.66
CA GLU A 75 8.97 4.44 10.19
C GLU A 75 8.16 5.23 9.14
N GLN A 76 8.53 5.09 7.87
CA GLN A 76 7.85 5.74 6.77
C GLN A 76 6.45 5.18 6.50
N GLN A 77 6.27 3.86 6.61
CA GLN A 77 4.95 3.24 6.52
C GLN A 77 4.10 3.56 7.75
N GLU A 78 4.70 3.59 8.94
CA GLU A 78 4.02 3.95 10.18
C GLU A 78 3.44 5.36 10.09
N LYS A 79 4.24 6.34 9.62
CA LYS A 79 3.75 7.71 9.38
C LYS A 79 2.53 7.74 8.46
N VAL A 80 2.54 6.94 7.38
CA VAL A 80 1.42 6.88 6.44
C VAL A 80 0.19 6.23 7.09
N LEU A 81 0.38 5.17 7.89
CA LEU A 81 -0.70 4.53 8.63
C LEU A 81 -1.31 5.49 9.67
N SER A 82 -0.49 6.21 10.44
CA SER A 82 -0.97 7.19 11.42
C SER A 82 -1.82 8.28 10.77
N ILE A 83 -1.41 8.81 9.60
CA ILE A 83 -2.20 9.82 8.88
C ILE A 83 -3.59 9.27 8.51
N LEU A 84 -3.68 8.03 8.04
CA LEU A 84 -4.97 7.41 7.71
C LEU A 84 -5.83 7.20 8.96
N GLU A 85 -5.23 6.79 10.07
CA GLU A 85 -5.94 6.51 11.34
C GLU A 85 -6.42 7.78 12.03
N GLU A 86 -5.63 8.86 11.99
CA GLU A 86 -6.03 10.17 12.50
C GLU A 86 -7.16 10.78 11.68
N LYS A 87 -7.13 10.62 10.35
CA LYS A 87 -8.15 11.17 9.44
C LYS A 87 -9.45 10.36 9.48
N PHE A 88 -9.38 9.06 9.82
CA PHE A 88 -10.51 8.14 9.87
C PHE A 88 -10.49 7.33 11.18
N PRO A 89 -10.90 7.94 12.31
CA PRO A 89 -10.83 7.29 13.62
C PRO A 89 -11.79 6.10 13.77
N ASP A 90 -12.79 6.00 12.89
CA ASP A 90 -13.75 4.88 12.84
C ASP A 90 -13.20 3.63 12.12
N LEU A 91 -11.94 3.66 11.67
CA LEU A 91 -11.29 2.46 11.13
C LEU A 91 -11.12 1.42 12.24
N PRO A 92 -11.29 0.12 11.93
CA PRO A 92 -11.13 -0.93 12.93
C PRO A 92 -9.68 -1.04 13.42
N PRO A 93 -9.43 -1.68 14.58
CA PRO A 93 -8.08 -1.94 15.07
C PRO A 93 -7.20 -2.64 14.04
N ARG A 94 -5.87 -2.40 14.08
CA ARG A 94 -4.94 -3.03 13.13
C ARG A 94 -4.96 -4.55 13.27
N GLU A 95 -5.10 -5.02 14.50
CA GLU A 95 -5.11 -6.42 14.90
C GLU A 95 -6.24 -7.17 14.21
N GLU A 96 -7.43 -6.56 14.09
CA GLU A 96 -8.57 -7.17 13.41
C GLU A 96 -8.27 -7.41 11.92
N ILE A 97 -7.65 -6.43 11.27
CA ILE A 97 -7.21 -6.56 9.87
C ILE A 97 -6.12 -7.62 9.76
N ILE A 98 -5.12 -7.58 10.64
CA ILE A 98 -3.99 -8.53 10.63
C ILE A 98 -4.49 -9.96 10.82
N SER A 99 -5.38 -10.22 11.78
CA SER A 99 -5.92 -11.55 12.03
C SER A 99 -6.64 -12.11 10.80
N VAL A 100 -7.53 -11.33 10.18
CA VAL A 100 -8.24 -11.75 8.95
C VAL A 100 -7.26 -12.01 7.80
N LEU A 101 -6.26 -11.15 7.62
CA LEU A 101 -5.26 -11.32 6.57
C LEU A 101 -4.37 -12.55 6.80
N GLN A 102 -4.00 -12.86 8.05
CA GLN A 102 -3.26 -14.10 8.37
C GLN A 102 -4.09 -15.34 8.03
N GLU A 103 -5.37 -15.38 8.43
CA GLU A 103 -6.26 -16.50 8.14
C GLU A 103 -6.36 -16.78 6.63
N THR A 104 -6.49 -15.72 5.81
CA THR A 104 -6.55 -15.85 4.35
C THR A 104 -5.21 -16.26 3.72
N GLN A 105 -4.08 -15.86 4.28
CA GLN A 105 -2.75 -16.25 3.78
C GLN A 105 -2.48 -17.75 3.98
N PHE A 106 -2.92 -18.32 5.10
CA PHE A 106 -2.66 -19.73 5.44
C PHE A 106 -3.74 -20.71 4.98
N ASN A 107 -4.90 -20.22 4.50
CA ASN A 107 -5.97 -21.07 3.99
C ASN A 107 -6.40 -20.67 2.56
N PRO A 108 -5.66 -21.09 1.52
CA PRO A 108 -5.95 -20.73 0.13
C PRO A 108 -7.14 -21.48 -0.49
N GLN A 109 -8.04 -22.07 0.32
CA GLN A 109 -9.25 -22.74 -0.20
C GLN A 109 -10.26 -21.68 -0.67
N GLY A 110 -10.07 -21.21 -1.91
CA GLY A 110 -11.00 -20.40 -2.69
C GLY A 110 -11.24 -21.02 -4.06
#